data_AF-A0A2K6BIY5-F1
#
_entry.id   AF-A0A2K6BIY5-F1
#
_cell.length_a   1.000
_cell.length_b   1.000
_cell.length_c   1.000
_cell.angle_alpha   90.00
_cell.angle_beta   90.00
_cell.angle_gamma   90.00
#
_symmetry.space_group_name_H-M   'P 1'
#
loop_
_entity.id
_entity.type
_entity.pdbx_description
1 polymer ?
#
loop_
_entity_poly.entity_id
_entity_poly.type
_entity_poly.pdbx_seq_one_letter_code
_entity_poly.pdbx_strand_id
1 'polypeptide(L)'
;MFHVFYQAKEKFKKELKIEGFLYSDLTVLASDIPYFPPEEEEENLEDGIHLVVCVHGLDGNSADLRLVKTFIELGLPGGKLDFLMSEKNQMDTFADFDTMTDRLLDEIIQHIQLYNLSISRISFIGHSLGNIIIRSVLTRPRFRYYLNKLHTFLSLSGPHLGTLYNNSTLVSTGLWLMQKLKKSGSLLQLTFRDNADLRKCFLYQLSQKTGLQYFKNVVLVASPQDRYVPFHSARIEMCKTALKDRHTGPVYAEMINNLLGPLVEAKDCTLIRHNVFHALPNTANTLIGRAAHIAVLDSELFLEKFFLVAGLNYFK
;
A
#
# COMPACT_ATOMS: atom_id res chain seq x y z
N MET A 1 15.74 -33.22 -9.65
CA MET A 1 15.05 -32.29 -8.72
C MET A 1 14.51 -31.05 -9.45
N PHE A 2 15.34 -30.32 -10.22
CA PHE A 2 14.90 -29.11 -10.95
C PHE A 2 13.79 -29.33 -12.00
N HIS A 3 13.83 -30.45 -12.75
CA HIS A 3 12.80 -30.73 -13.77
C HIS A 3 11.40 -30.92 -13.17
N VAL A 4 11.31 -31.61 -12.02
CA VAL A 4 10.04 -31.86 -11.30
C VAL A 4 9.47 -30.54 -10.76
N PHE A 5 10.32 -29.67 -10.22
CA PHE A 5 9.89 -28.33 -9.79
C PHE A 5 9.35 -27.49 -10.95
N TYR A 6 10.04 -27.47 -12.09
CA TYR A 6 9.60 -26.69 -13.25
C TYR A 6 8.25 -27.19 -13.78
N GLN A 7 8.06 -28.51 -13.88
CA GLN A 7 6.77 -29.09 -14.26
C GLN A 7 5.65 -28.74 -13.27
N ALA A 8 5.92 -28.83 -11.95
CA ALA A 8 4.95 -28.48 -10.92
C ALA A 8 4.58 -26.99 -10.96
N LYS A 9 5.58 -26.11 -11.15
CA LYS A 9 5.40 -24.66 -11.29
C LYS A 9 4.54 -24.32 -12.51
N GLU A 10 4.83 -24.90 -13.67
CA GLU A 10 4.06 -24.65 -14.90
C GLU A 10 2.63 -25.22 -14.82
N LYS A 11 2.45 -26.39 -14.18
CA LYS A 11 1.12 -26.92 -13.88
C LYS A 11 0.34 -25.98 -12.95
N PHE A 12 0.96 -25.49 -11.89
CA PHE A 12 0.37 -24.56 -10.94
C PHE A 12 -0.04 -23.23 -11.60
N LYS A 13 0.82 -22.65 -12.46
CA LYS A 13 0.47 -21.45 -13.26
C LYS A 13 -0.80 -21.67 -14.10
N LYS A 14 -0.90 -22.82 -14.77
CA LYS A 14 -2.08 -23.19 -15.58
C LYS A 14 -3.34 -23.32 -14.75
N GLU A 15 -3.25 -23.96 -13.57
CA GLU A 15 -4.39 -24.12 -12.65
C GLU A 15 -4.87 -22.77 -12.10
N LEU A 16 -3.95 -21.87 -11.76
CA LEU A 16 -4.27 -20.54 -11.26
C LEU A 16 -4.83 -19.59 -12.32
N LYS A 17 -4.67 -19.90 -13.61
CA LYS A 17 -5.12 -19.06 -14.74
C LYS A 17 -4.64 -17.60 -14.61
N ILE A 18 -3.38 -17.42 -14.21
CA ILE A 18 -2.79 -16.09 -14.05
C ILE A 18 -2.21 -15.63 -15.39
N GLU A 19 -2.65 -14.46 -15.85
CA GLU A 19 -1.98 -13.67 -16.89
C GLU A 19 -0.87 -12.85 -16.22
N GLY A 20 0.33 -13.41 -16.08
CA GLY A 20 1.45 -12.76 -15.40
C GLY A 20 2.65 -13.66 -15.16
N PHE A 21 3.69 -13.11 -14.54
CA PHE A 21 4.92 -13.81 -14.21
C PHE A 21 4.97 -14.15 -12.71
N LEU A 22 5.61 -15.26 -12.37
CA LEU A 22 5.94 -15.56 -10.98
C LEU A 22 7.29 -14.93 -10.63
N TYR A 23 7.50 -14.58 -9.36
CA TYR A 23 8.78 -14.05 -8.89
C TYR A 23 9.95 -15.00 -9.22
N SER A 24 9.70 -16.31 -9.26
CA SER A 24 10.69 -17.33 -9.65
C SER A 24 10.98 -17.40 -11.15
N ASP A 25 10.36 -16.55 -11.97
CA ASP A 25 10.70 -16.38 -13.39
C ASP A 25 11.81 -15.33 -13.61
N LEU A 26 12.16 -14.53 -12.58
CA LEU A 26 13.23 -13.54 -12.68
C LEU A 26 14.61 -14.21 -12.65
N THR A 27 15.48 -13.77 -13.55
CA THR A 27 16.85 -14.30 -13.70
C THR A 27 17.87 -13.59 -12.82
N VAL A 28 17.52 -12.41 -12.29
CA VAL A 28 18.39 -11.56 -11.46
C VAL A 28 17.61 -11.10 -10.23
N LEU A 29 18.28 -11.03 -9.08
CA LEU A 29 17.71 -10.52 -7.83
C LEU A 29 17.66 -8.98 -7.84
N ALA A 30 16.84 -8.38 -6.98
CA ALA A 30 16.76 -6.94 -6.82
C ALA A 30 18.01 -6.36 -6.13
N SER A 31 18.78 -7.17 -5.40
CA SER A 31 20.10 -6.80 -4.88
C SER A 31 21.04 -8.00 -4.96
N ASP A 32 22.25 -7.77 -5.45
CA ASP A 32 23.41 -8.66 -5.43
C ASP A 32 24.47 -8.21 -4.42
N ILE A 33 24.21 -7.11 -3.69
CA ILE A 33 25.07 -6.55 -2.65
C ILE A 33 24.86 -7.34 -1.35
N PRO A 34 25.93 -7.76 -0.65
CA PRO A 34 25.82 -8.37 0.67
C PRO A 34 25.15 -7.43 1.68
N TYR A 35 24.42 -7.97 2.67
CA TYR A 35 23.80 -7.14 3.73
C TYR A 35 24.80 -6.35 4.57
N PHE A 36 26.04 -6.83 4.67
CA PHE A 36 27.13 -6.19 5.41
C PHE A 36 28.32 -5.98 4.47
N PRO A 37 28.23 -5.01 3.53
CA PRO A 37 29.37 -4.66 2.70
C PRO A 37 30.42 -3.93 3.55
N PRO A 38 31.69 -3.87 3.10
CA PRO A 38 32.68 -2.98 3.70
C PRO A 38 32.17 -1.53 3.70
N GLU A 39 32.60 -0.72 4.67
CA GLU A 39 32.35 0.73 4.63
C GLU A 39 33.04 1.31 3.40
N GLU A 40 32.24 1.73 2.40
CA GLU A 40 32.73 2.51 1.26
C GLU A 40 32.79 3.98 1.68
N GLU A 41 33.84 4.69 1.27
CA GLU A 41 33.93 6.14 1.46
C GLU A 41 32.71 6.81 0.77
N GLU A 42 32.06 7.78 1.42
CA GLU A 42 30.88 8.47 0.86
C GLU A 42 31.26 9.24 -0.41
N GLU A 43 31.31 8.57 -1.56
CA GLU A 43 31.82 9.16 -2.81
C GLU A 43 30.88 10.21 -3.41
N ASN A 44 29.63 10.33 -2.95
CA ASN A 44 28.67 11.30 -3.47
C ASN A 44 27.95 12.08 -2.36
N LEU A 45 28.62 13.11 -1.85
CA LEU A 45 28.03 14.11 -0.93
C LEU A 45 26.86 14.91 -1.55
N GLU A 46 26.66 14.85 -2.87
CA GLU A 46 25.63 15.63 -3.58
C GLU A 46 24.21 15.02 -3.56
N ASP A 47 24.07 13.71 -3.33
CA ASP A 47 22.75 13.07 -3.28
C ASP A 47 22.06 13.37 -1.95
N GLY A 48 20.91 14.05 -2.01
CA GLY A 48 20.07 14.32 -0.83
C GLY A 48 19.37 13.07 -0.30
N ILE A 49 18.69 13.21 0.84
CA ILE A 49 18.01 12.12 1.56
C ILE A 49 16.79 11.60 0.80
N HIS A 50 16.67 10.27 0.72
CA HIS A 50 15.46 9.58 0.32
C HIS A 50 14.64 9.24 1.56
N LEU A 51 13.64 10.06 1.86
CA LEU A 51 12.74 9.85 2.98
C LEU A 51 11.70 8.78 2.64
N VAL A 52 11.56 7.78 3.50
CA VAL A 52 10.55 6.72 3.41
C VAL A 52 9.58 6.87 4.58
N VAL A 53 8.34 7.25 4.27
CA VAL A 53 7.27 7.45 5.26
C VAL A 53 6.39 6.20 5.34
N CYS A 54 6.40 5.54 6.49
CA CYS A 54 5.63 4.34 6.78
C CYS A 54 4.36 4.69 7.56
N VAL A 55 3.19 4.29 7.05
CA VAL A 55 1.87 4.65 7.61
C VAL A 55 1.04 3.40 7.88
N HIS A 56 0.72 3.17 9.15
CA HIS A 56 0.00 1.99 9.64
C HIS A 56 -1.51 2.03 9.35
N GLY A 57 -2.17 0.89 9.58
CA GLY A 57 -3.62 0.71 9.41
C GLY A 57 -4.45 1.03 10.65
N LEU A 58 -5.73 0.62 10.60
CA LEU A 58 -6.70 0.74 11.70
C LEU A 58 -6.24 -0.10 12.90
N ASP A 59 -6.33 0.46 14.11
CA ASP A 59 -5.82 -0.16 15.35
C ASP A 59 -4.34 -0.59 15.27
N GLY A 60 -3.59 -0.06 14.30
CA GLY A 60 -2.17 -0.32 14.09
C GLY A 60 -1.26 0.67 14.80
N ASN A 61 0.05 0.46 14.66
CA ASN A 61 1.07 1.36 15.18
C ASN A 61 2.36 1.39 14.33
N SER A 62 3.29 2.28 14.70
CA SER A 62 4.56 2.54 14.02
C SER A 62 5.47 1.32 13.96
N ALA A 63 5.30 0.34 14.84
CA ALA A 63 6.06 -0.91 14.83
C ALA A 63 5.51 -1.94 13.83
N ASP A 64 4.34 -1.73 13.22
CA ASP A 64 3.71 -2.68 12.29
C ASP A 64 4.52 -2.83 11.00
N LEU A 65 5.15 -1.74 10.53
CA LEU A 65 5.98 -1.73 9.32
C LEU A 65 7.47 -1.94 9.60
N ARG A 66 7.85 -2.37 10.82
CA ARG A 66 9.26 -2.51 11.22
C ARG A 66 10.04 -3.47 10.34
N LEU A 67 9.46 -4.63 9.98
CA LEU A 67 10.14 -5.62 9.14
C LEU A 67 10.31 -5.11 7.71
N VAL A 68 9.34 -4.37 7.19
CA VAL A 68 9.44 -3.72 5.88
C VAL A 68 10.63 -2.75 5.86
N LYS A 69 10.74 -1.90 6.88
CA LYS A 69 11.90 -1.02 7.06
C LYS A 69 13.21 -1.82 7.09
N THR A 70 13.28 -2.85 7.95
CA THR A 70 14.47 -3.70 8.11
C THR A 70 14.94 -4.32 6.78
N PHE A 71 14.04 -4.90 5.99
CA PHE A 71 14.43 -5.51 4.71
C PHE A 71 14.88 -4.49 3.66
N ILE A 72 14.33 -3.27 3.67
CA ILE A 72 14.79 -2.21 2.78
C ILE A 72 16.19 -1.72 3.19
N GLU A 73 16.41 -1.45 4.48
CA GLU A 73 17.72 -1.02 4.99
C GLU A 73 18.81 -2.06 4.75
N LEU A 74 18.51 -3.34 5.00
CA LEU A 74 19.46 -4.45 4.75
C LEU A 74 19.73 -4.63 3.25
N GLY A 75 18.72 -4.44 2.40
CA GLY A 75 18.81 -4.69 0.97
C GLY A 75 19.42 -3.54 0.14
N LEU A 76 19.49 -2.34 0.72
CA LEU A 76 20.10 -1.15 0.13
C LEU A 76 21.17 -0.56 1.06
N PRO A 77 22.23 -1.34 1.38
CA PRO A 77 23.32 -0.82 2.21
C PRO A 77 24.00 0.34 1.46
N GLY A 78 24.27 1.44 2.16
CA GLY A 78 24.80 2.68 1.56
C GLY A 78 23.74 3.62 0.95
N GLY A 79 22.47 3.22 0.88
CA GLY A 79 21.38 4.13 0.53
C GLY A 79 21.20 5.22 1.58
N LYS A 80 21.16 6.50 1.18
CA LYS A 80 20.84 7.64 2.06
C LYS A 80 19.34 7.68 2.40
N LEU A 81 18.87 6.61 3.06
CA LEU A 81 17.50 6.40 3.46
C LEU A 81 17.26 6.96 4.86
N ASP A 82 16.19 7.73 5.02
CA ASP A 82 15.68 8.10 6.33
C ASP A 82 14.24 7.59 6.45
N PHE A 83 13.89 7.00 7.59
CA PHE A 83 12.58 6.39 7.80
C PHE A 83 11.78 7.16 8.84
N LEU A 84 10.61 7.65 8.43
CA LEU A 84 9.58 8.13 9.34
C LEU A 84 8.54 7.02 9.56
N MET A 85 8.59 6.39 10.74
CA MET A 85 7.57 5.42 11.18
C MET A 85 6.43 6.17 11.86
N SER A 86 5.37 6.51 11.12
CA SER A 86 4.30 7.40 11.59
C SER A 86 3.64 6.89 12.87
N GLU A 87 3.53 7.77 13.86
CA GLU A 87 2.96 7.50 15.19
C GLU A 87 1.75 8.40 15.53
N LYS A 88 1.57 9.55 14.85
CA LYS A 88 0.55 10.55 15.26
C LYS A 88 -0.89 10.05 15.19
N ASN A 89 -1.18 9.05 14.36
CA ASN A 89 -2.53 8.48 14.25
C ASN A 89 -2.77 7.26 15.15
N GLN A 90 -1.76 6.70 15.81
CA GLN A 90 -1.86 5.46 16.61
C GLN A 90 -2.94 5.52 17.68
N MET A 91 -3.02 6.66 18.38
CA MET A 91 -3.93 6.82 19.51
C MET A 91 -5.39 6.96 19.07
N ASP A 92 -5.65 7.28 17.80
CA ASP A 92 -6.98 7.56 17.29
C ASP A 92 -7.06 7.34 15.77
N THR A 93 -7.04 6.07 15.37
CA THR A 93 -7.25 5.64 13.97
C THR A 93 -8.73 5.63 13.55
N PHE A 94 -9.63 5.95 14.48
CA PHE A 94 -11.08 5.98 14.26
C PHE A 94 -11.60 7.37 13.87
N ALA A 95 -10.79 8.42 14.00
CA ALA A 95 -11.06 9.74 13.43
C ALA A 95 -11.38 9.68 11.92
N ASP A 96 -11.96 10.74 11.38
CA ASP A 96 -12.10 10.87 9.92
C ASP A 96 -10.74 11.04 9.23
N PHE A 97 -10.71 10.74 7.93
CA PHE A 97 -9.50 10.81 7.13
C PHE A 97 -8.94 12.22 7.02
N ASP A 98 -9.76 13.28 7.05
CA ASP A 98 -9.25 14.65 7.00
C ASP A 98 -8.38 14.96 8.22
N THR A 99 -8.87 14.62 9.41
CA THR A 99 -8.14 14.75 10.67
C THR A 99 -6.85 13.93 10.67
N MET A 100 -6.92 12.66 10.25
CA MET A 100 -5.75 11.79 10.21
C MET A 100 -4.72 12.24 9.17
N THR A 101 -5.17 12.84 8.06
CA THR A 101 -4.32 13.42 7.02
C THR A 101 -3.51 14.58 7.57
N ASP A 102 -4.16 15.49 8.30
CA ASP A 102 -3.49 16.68 8.83
C ASP A 102 -2.47 16.30 9.91
N ARG A 103 -2.79 15.32 10.77
CA ARG A 103 -1.84 14.72 11.73
C ARG A 103 -0.61 14.14 11.06
N LEU A 104 -0.79 13.33 10.00
CA LEU A 104 0.34 12.73 9.26
C LEU A 104 1.16 13.81 8.54
N LEU A 105 0.50 14.80 7.94
CA LEU A 105 1.20 15.89 7.26
C LEU A 105 2.04 16.71 8.24
N ASP A 106 1.51 17.06 9.40
CA ASP A 106 2.25 17.76 10.45
C ASP A 106 3.47 16.96 10.90
N GLU A 107 3.32 15.64 11.08
CA GLU A 107 4.41 14.73 11.42
C GLU A 107 5.52 14.72 10.37
N ILE A 108 5.18 14.61 9.08
CA ILE A 108 6.15 14.61 7.98
C ILE A 108 6.94 15.93 7.96
N ILE A 109 6.24 17.07 8.04
CA ILE A 109 6.89 18.38 8.02
C ILE A 109 7.77 18.58 9.24
N GLN A 110 7.28 18.20 10.42
CA GLN A 110 8.04 18.28 11.67
C GLN A 110 9.30 17.42 11.61
N HIS A 111 9.20 16.19 11.09
CA HIS A 111 10.35 15.30 10.93
C HIS A 111 11.43 15.90 10.03
N ILE A 112 11.04 16.40 8.85
CA ILE A 112 11.95 17.05 7.90
C ILE A 112 12.66 18.26 8.56
N GLN A 113 11.92 19.06 9.32
CA GLN A 113 12.44 20.27 9.97
C GLN A 113 13.35 19.95 11.17
N LEU A 114 12.95 19.03 12.04
CA LEU A 114 13.71 18.68 13.25
C LEU A 114 15.08 18.07 12.91
N TYR A 115 15.15 17.25 11.86
CA TYR A 115 16.39 16.61 11.42
C TYR A 115 17.10 17.38 10.30
N ASN A 116 16.58 18.55 9.88
CA ASN A 116 17.12 19.38 8.81
C ASN A 116 17.43 18.59 7.52
N LEU A 117 16.50 17.72 7.11
CA LEU A 117 16.72 16.78 6.01
C LEU A 117 16.69 17.50 4.66
N SER A 118 17.78 17.39 3.88
CA SER A 118 17.80 17.79 2.48
C SER A 118 17.13 16.72 1.61
N ILE A 119 15.81 16.77 1.50
CA ILE A 119 15.02 15.75 0.79
C ILE A 119 15.30 15.80 -0.72
N SER A 120 15.83 14.71 -1.28
CA SER A 120 15.91 14.48 -2.73
C SER A 120 14.69 13.72 -3.25
N ARG A 121 14.22 12.73 -2.47
CA ARG A 121 13.12 11.83 -2.84
C ARG A 121 12.25 11.50 -1.63
N ILE A 122 10.97 11.25 -1.86
CA ILE A 122 10.04 10.76 -0.85
C ILE A 122 9.34 9.51 -1.38
N SER A 123 9.37 8.43 -0.60
CA SER A 123 8.53 7.26 -0.81
C SER A 123 7.57 7.08 0.35
N PHE A 124 6.42 6.49 0.05
CA PHE A 124 5.40 6.17 1.02
C PHE A 124 5.14 4.67 1.03
N ILE A 125 5.05 4.10 2.22
CA ILE A 125 4.64 2.72 2.44
C ILE A 125 3.39 2.74 3.31
N GLY A 126 2.26 2.33 2.75
CA GLY A 126 0.99 2.33 3.44
C GLY A 126 0.47 0.91 3.67
N HIS A 127 0.00 0.63 4.88
CA HIS A 127 -0.80 -0.57 5.15
C HIS A 127 -2.28 -0.22 5.35
N SER A 128 -3.18 -1.01 4.74
CA SER A 128 -4.62 -0.88 4.97
C SER A 128 -5.08 0.57 4.80
N LEU A 129 -5.83 1.16 5.75
CA LEU A 129 -6.29 2.55 5.68
C LEU A 129 -5.16 3.61 5.62
N GLY A 130 -3.94 3.28 6.01
CA GLY A 130 -2.79 4.20 5.91
C GLY A 130 -2.55 4.66 4.47
N ASN A 131 -2.89 3.81 3.50
CA ASN A 131 -2.88 4.14 2.07
C ASN A 131 -3.82 5.28 1.69
N ILE A 132 -4.97 5.38 2.35
CA ILE A 132 -5.95 6.45 2.11
C ILE A 132 -5.46 7.76 2.73
N ILE A 133 -4.88 7.69 3.93
CA ILE A 133 -4.24 8.85 4.58
C ILE A 133 -3.12 9.40 3.69
N ILE A 134 -2.24 8.53 3.18
CA ILE A 134 -1.15 8.92 2.25
C ILE A 134 -1.73 9.63 1.03
N ARG A 135 -2.68 9.00 0.33
CA ARG A 135 -3.32 9.61 -0.86
C ARG A 135 -3.91 10.98 -0.55
N SER A 136 -4.54 11.11 0.61
CA SER A 136 -5.14 12.37 1.05
C SER A 136 -4.08 13.45 1.34
N VAL A 137 -2.92 13.09 1.91
CA VAL A 137 -1.79 14.01 2.12
C VAL A 137 -1.33 14.66 0.82
N LEU A 138 -1.29 13.91 -0.28
CA LEU A 138 -0.85 14.42 -1.59
C LEU A 138 -1.73 15.57 -2.11
N THR A 139 -2.97 15.65 -1.61
CA THR A 139 -3.94 16.68 -2.01
C THR A 139 -3.80 17.97 -1.21
N ARG A 140 -3.06 17.95 -0.10
CA ARG A 140 -2.95 19.09 0.82
C ARG A 140 -2.01 20.17 0.25
N PRO A 141 -2.40 21.45 0.24
CA PRO A 141 -1.57 22.53 -0.28
C PRO A 141 -0.17 22.62 0.34
N ARG A 142 -0.05 22.35 1.65
CA ARG A 142 1.22 22.35 2.39
C ARG A 142 2.20 21.26 1.91
N PHE A 143 1.71 20.18 1.27
CA PHE A 143 2.55 19.12 0.73
C PHE A 143 2.96 19.36 -0.73
N ARG A 144 2.36 20.35 -1.42
CA ARG A 144 2.54 20.58 -2.86
C ARG A 144 4.00 20.71 -3.30
N TYR A 145 4.85 21.31 -2.46
CA TYR A 145 6.28 21.46 -2.71
C TYR A 145 7.02 20.13 -2.88
N TYR A 146 6.54 19.05 -2.27
CA TYR A 146 7.20 17.74 -2.30
C TYR A 146 6.69 16.82 -3.41
N LEU A 147 5.64 17.22 -4.16
CA LEU A 147 5.04 16.35 -5.18
C LEU A 147 6.04 15.96 -6.28
N ASN A 148 6.94 16.87 -6.65
CA ASN A 148 8.00 16.60 -7.64
C ASN A 148 9.15 15.75 -7.10
N LYS A 149 9.14 15.41 -5.79
CA LYS A 149 10.13 14.54 -5.15
C LYS A 149 9.59 13.13 -4.93
N LEU A 150 8.36 12.83 -5.35
CA LEU A 150 7.75 11.53 -5.11
C LEU A 150 8.39 10.44 -5.95
N HIS A 151 8.82 9.37 -5.28
CA HIS A 151 9.53 8.25 -5.92
C HIS A 151 8.66 7.00 -5.95
N THR A 152 8.35 6.40 -4.79
CA THR A 152 7.58 5.15 -4.74
C THR A 152 6.43 5.24 -3.76
N PHE A 153 5.25 4.78 -4.20
CA PHE A 153 4.12 4.48 -3.34
C PHE A 153 3.93 2.96 -3.28
N LEU A 154 4.32 2.35 -2.17
CA LEU A 154 4.12 0.93 -1.90
C LEU A 154 2.86 0.74 -1.05
N SER A 155 1.81 0.25 -1.69
CA SER A 155 0.51 0.01 -1.07
C SER A 155 0.34 -1.46 -0.69
N LEU A 156 0.35 -1.75 0.61
CA LEU A 156 0.12 -3.08 1.17
C LEU A 156 -1.35 -3.18 1.60
N SER A 157 -2.15 -3.96 0.87
CA SER A 157 -3.58 -4.15 1.13
C SER A 157 -4.38 -2.84 1.28
N GLY A 158 -4.15 -1.83 0.43
CA GLY A 158 -4.83 -0.53 0.54
C GLY A 158 -6.28 -0.53 0.01
N PRO A 159 -7.32 -0.15 0.79
CA PRO A 159 -8.71 -0.15 0.32
C PRO A 159 -9.01 1.08 -0.57
N HIS A 160 -8.33 1.23 -1.71
CA HIS A 160 -8.36 2.44 -2.56
C HIS A 160 -9.74 2.81 -3.09
N LEU A 161 -10.62 1.83 -3.20
CA LEU A 161 -12.02 1.95 -3.63
C LEU A 161 -12.99 1.63 -2.47
N GLY A 162 -12.49 1.71 -1.24
CA GLY A 162 -13.20 1.38 -0.01
C GLY A 162 -13.48 -0.11 0.14
N THR A 163 -14.53 -0.41 0.89
CA THR A 163 -14.98 -1.78 1.22
C THR A 163 -16.24 -2.20 0.45
N LEU A 164 -16.60 -1.46 -0.60
CA LEU A 164 -17.68 -1.84 -1.50
C LEU A 164 -17.40 -3.21 -2.13
N TYR A 165 -18.46 -3.99 -2.32
CA TYR A 165 -18.40 -5.34 -2.87
C TYR A 165 -17.52 -6.33 -2.09
N ASN A 166 -17.34 -6.12 -0.78
CA ASN A 166 -16.68 -7.11 0.08
C ASN A 166 -17.52 -8.41 0.14
N ASN A 167 -16.90 -9.53 -0.21
CA ASN A 167 -17.55 -10.84 -0.24
C ASN A 167 -17.63 -11.52 1.15
N SER A 168 -17.06 -10.92 2.20
CA SER A 168 -17.04 -11.47 3.56
C SER A 168 -18.15 -10.85 4.43
N THR A 169 -19.26 -11.58 4.57
CA THR A 169 -20.40 -11.14 5.41
C THR A 169 -19.97 -10.94 6.87
N LEU A 170 -19.19 -11.85 7.45
CA LEU A 170 -18.69 -11.76 8.82
C LEU A 170 -17.86 -10.49 9.05
N VAL A 171 -16.93 -10.17 8.14
CA VAL A 171 -16.11 -8.96 8.23
C VAL A 171 -16.98 -7.72 8.09
N SER A 172 -17.91 -7.71 7.13
CA SER A 172 -18.83 -6.57 6.95
C SER A 172 -19.70 -6.31 8.18
N THR A 173 -20.16 -7.37 8.87
CA THR A 173 -20.89 -7.27 10.13
C THR A 173 -19.99 -6.76 11.27
N GLY A 174 -18.74 -7.25 11.35
CA GLY A 174 -17.76 -6.79 12.33
C GLY A 174 -17.42 -5.30 12.17
N LEU A 175 -17.15 -4.86 10.93
CA LEU A 175 -16.92 -3.45 10.61
C LEU A 175 -18.12 -2.57 10.98
N TRP A 176 -19.34 -3.02 10.70
CA TRP A 176 -20.55 -2.29 11.09
C TRP A 176 -20.68 -2.18 12.62
N LEU A 177 -20.42 -3.26 13.36
CA LEU A 177 -20.45 -3.25 14.81
C LEU A 177 -19.40 -2.29 15.38
N MET A 178 -18.16 -2.35 14.88
CA MET A 178 -17.08 -1.44 15.27
C MET A 178 -17.43 0.01 14.95
N GLN A 179 -17.95 0.28 13.75
CA GLN A 179 -18.43 1.61 13.35
C GLN A 179 -19.47 2.16 14.34
N LYS A 180 -20.45 1.34 14.75
CA LYS A 180 -21.49 1.75 15.69
C LYS A 180 -20.97 1.95 17.11
N LEU A 181 -20.09 1.05 17.59
CA LEU A 181 -19.56 1.10 18.96
C LEU A 181 -18.49 2.18 19.15
N LYS A 182 -17.62 2.37 18.16
CA LYS A 182 -16.48 3.31 18.21
C LYS A 182 -16.79 4.67 17.59
N LYS A 183 -17.98 4.87 16.99
CA LYS A 183 -18.37 6.09 16.24
C LYS A 183 -17.31 6.50 15.21
N SER A 184 -16.78 5.51 14.49
CA SER A 184 -15.62 5.72 13.63
C SER A 184 -15.93 6.48 12.34
N GLY A 185 -15.27 7.62 12.14
CA GLY A 185 -15.32 8.42 10.92
C GLY A 185 -14.63 7.71 9.75
N SER A 186 -13.41 7.19 9.96
CA SER A 186 -12.66 6.44 8.94
C SER A 186 -13.44 5.22 8.42
N LEU A 187 -14.11 4.46 9.29
CA LEU A 187 -14.94 3.33 8.86
C LEU A 187 -16.20 3.77 8.11
N LEU A 188 -16.84 4.88 8.49
CA LEU A 188 -17.95 5.47 7.72
C LEU A 188 -17.51 5.83 6.30
N GLN A 189 -16.36 6.48 6.16
CA GLN A 189 -15.81 6.87 4.87
C GLN A 189 -15.36 5.66 4.03
N LEU A 190 -14.74 4.64 4.63
CA LEU A 190 -14.36 3.40 3.95
C LEU A 190 -15.56 2.56 3.47
N THR A 191 -16.71 2.72 4.11
CA THR A 191 -17.95 1.99 3.79
C THR A 191 -18.94 2.81 2.95
N PHE A 192 -18.56 4.02 2.52
CA PHE A 192 -19.42 4.96 1.78
C PHE A 192 -20.73 5.28 2.53
N ARG A 193 -20.62 5.53 3.83
CA ARG A 193 -21.76 5.84 4.72
C ARG A 193 -21.66 7.22 5.38
N ASP A 194 -20.65 7.98 5.01
CA ASP A 194 -20.42 9.37 5.42
C ASP A 194 -21.30 10.37 4.65
N ASN A 195 -21.89 9.96 3.52
CA ASN A 195 -22.89 10.74 2.80
C ASN A 195 -23.98 9.84 2.19
N ALA A 196 -25.17 10.39 1.95
CA ALA A 196 -26.26 9.69 1.25
C ALA A 196 -26.01 9.58 -0.26
N ASP A 197 -25.34 10.57 -0.85
CA ASP A 197 -24.89 10.54 -2.25
C ASP A 197 -23.46 10.02 -2.32
N LEU A 198 -23.28 8.87 -2.97
CA LEU A 198 -21.97 8.22 -3.11
C LEU A 198 -20.90 9.13 -3.74
N ARG A 199 -21.31 10.04 -4.63
CA ARG A 199 -20.38 11.00 -5.26
C ARG A 199 -19.97 12.14 -4.35
N LYS A 200 -20.61 12.26 -3.19
CA LYS A 200 -20.25 13.21 -2.12
C LYS A 200 -19.51 12.55 -0.97
N CYS A 201 -19.40 11.21 -0.96
CA CYS A 201 -18.58 10.51 0.02
C CYS A 201 -17.09 10.84 -0.17
N PHE A 202 -16.35 10.85 0.93
CA PHE A 202 -14.93 11.21 0.99
C PHE A 202 -14.09 10.44 -0.03
N LEU A 203 -14.24 9.11 -0.09
CA LEU A 203 -13.44 8.27 -0.99
C LEU A 203 -13.68 8.56 -2.48
N TYR A 204 -14.92 8.90 -2.85
CA TYR A 204 -15.21 9.31 -4.22
C TYR A 204 -14.52 10.64 -4.54
N GLN A 205 -14.69 11.64 -3.67
CA GLN A 205 -14.05 12.95 -3.87
C GLN A 205 -12.52 12.86 -3.90
N LEU A 206 -11.93 12.01 -3.05
CA LEU A 206 -10.50 11.72 -3.05
C LEU A 206 -10.06 11.02 -4.35
N SER A 207 -10.89 10.17 -4.96
CA SER A 207 -10.56 9.54 -6.24
C SER A 207 -10.36 10.56 -7.36
N GLN A 208 -11.10 11.67 -7.33
CA GLN A 208 -11.01 12.76 -8.31
C GLN A 208 -9.76 13.62 -8.14
N LYS A 209 -9.03 13.47 -7.03
CA LYS A 209 -7.81 14.24 -6.77
C LYS A 209 -6.62 13.60 -7.47
N THR A 210 -5.76 14.45 -8.01
CA THR A 210 -4.45 14.03 -8.50
C THR A 210 -3.53 13.65 -7.34
N GLY A 211 -2.49 12.86 -7.62
CA GLY A 211 -1.49 12.48 -6.61
C GLY A 211 -0.64 11.30 -7.05
N LEU A 212 -1.28 10.19 -7.44
CA LEU A 212 -0.58 8.95 -7.73
C LEU A 212 0.36 9.06 -8.95
N GLN A 213 0.01 9.88 -9.93
CA GLN A 213 0.80 10.06 -11.15
C GLN A 213 2.14 10.77 -10.95
N TYR A 214 2.35 11.38 -9.77
CA TYR A 214 3.61 12.04 -9.46
C TYR A 214 4.69 11.07 -8.97
N PHE A 215 4.33 9.83 -8.63
CA PHE A 215 5.31 8.81 -8.28
C PHE A 215 5.94 8.19 -9.53
N LYS A 216 7.22 7.85 -9.44
CA LYS A 216 7.89 6.97 -10.41
C LYS A 216 7.30 5.56 -10.39
N ASN A 217 7.02 5.03 -9.21
CA ASN A 217 6.43 3.69 -9.02
C ASN A 217 5.19 3.74 -8.13
N VAL A 218 4.07 3.24 -8.63
CA VAL A 218 2.88 2.92 -7.84
C VAL A 218 2.77 1.41 -7.75
N VAL A 219 3.11 0.85 -6.59
CA VAL A 219 3.19 -0.60 -6.35
C VAL A 219 2.02 -1.03 -5.48
N LEU A 220 1.08 -1.77 -6.06
CA LEU A 220 -0.10 -2.30 -5.36
C LEU A 220 0.12 -3.77 -5.03
N VAL A 221 0.21 -4.09 -3.74
CA VAL A 221 0.39 -5.45 -3.23
C VAL A 221 -0.91 -5.91 -2.60
N ALA A 222 -1.48 -6.98 -3.12
CA ALA A 222 -2.77 -7.50 -2.69
C ALA A 222 -2.78 -9.03 -2.57
N SER A 223 -3.50 -9.55 -1.58
CA SER A 223 -3.74 -10.99 -1.44
C SER A 223 -5.21 -11.33 -1.66
N PRO A 224 -5.55 -12.31 -2.52
CA PRO A 224 -6.93 -12.83 -2.60
C PRO A 224 -7.42 -13.49 -1.31
N GLN A 225 -6.51 -13.81 -0.38
CA GLN A 225 -6.83 -14.39 0.93
C GLN A 225 -7.19 -13.33 1.97
N ASP A 226 -6.95 -12.04 1.68
CA ASP A 226 -7.39 -10.91 2.50
C ASP A 226 -8.91 -10.75 2.37
N ARG A 227 -9.61 -10.85 3.52
CA ARG A 227 -11.07 -10.66 3.58
C ARG A 227 -11.45 -9.32 4.22
N TYR A 228 -10.48 -8.56 4.71
CA TYR A 228 -10.68 -7.25 5.33
C TYR A 228 -10.78 -6.19 4.25
N VAL A 229 -9.82 -6.21 3.31
CA VAL A 229 -9.79 -5.32 2.16
C VAL A 229 -10.16 -6.12 0.91
N PRO A 230 -11.21 -5.71 0.16
CA PRO A 230 -11.54 -6.39 -1.09
C PRO A 230 -10.36 -6.38 -2.06
N PHE A 231 -10.00 -7.55 -2.59
CA PHE A 231 -8.84 -7.73 -3.47
C PHE A 231 -8.82 -6.75 -4.66
N HIS A 232 -9.97 -6.53 -5.29
CA HIS A 232 -10.11 -5.59 -6.40
C HIS A 232 -9.96 -4.11 -5.96
N SER A 233 -10.34 -3.78 -4.71
CA SER A 233 -10.10 -2.46 -4.12
C SER A 233 -8.60 -2.22 -3.90
N ALA A 234 -7.88 -3.22 -3.38
CA ALA A 234 -6.43 -3.20 -3.22
C ALA A 234 -5.66 -3.00 -4.53
N ARG A 235 -6.23 -3.46 -5.65
CA ARG A 235 -5.62 -3.38 -6.97
C ARG A 235 -6.12 -2.23 -7.83
N ILE A 236 -7.10 -1.45 -7.37
CA ILE A 236 -7.78 -0.44 -8.18
C ILE A 236 -8.31 -1.09 -9.47
N GLU A 237 -9.18 -2.08 -9.31
CA GLU A 237 -9.70 -2.89 -10.41
C GLU A 237 -11.22 -3.09 -10.30
N MET A 238 -11.84 -3.32 -11.47
CA MET A 238 -13.25 -3.66 -11.57
C MET A 238 -13.50 -5.08 -11.05
N CYS A 239 -14.65 -5.31 -10.41
CA CYS A 239 -15.07 -6.64 -10.00
C CYS A 239 -16.36 -7.09 -10.69
N LYS A 240 -16.58 -8.40 -10.75
CA LYS A 240 -17.74 -9.00 -11.45
C LYS A 240 -19.08 -8.54 -10.86
N THR A 241 -19.13 -8.28 -9.56
CA THR A 241 -20.33 -7.80 -8.87
C THR A 241 -20.64 -6.37 -9.27
N ALA A 242 -19.63 -5.49 -9.29
CA ALA A 242 -19.78 -4.09 -9.72
C ALA A 242 -20.24 -3.97 -11.17
N LEU A 243 -19.77 -4.83 -12.08
CA LEU A 243 -20.21 -4.85 -13.49
C LEU A 243 -21.71 -5.13 -13.67
N LYS A 244 -22.33 -5.82 -12.71
CA LYS A 244 -23.77 -6.16 -12.76
C LYS A 244 -24.64 -5.19 -11.98
N ASP A 245 -24.02 -4.33 -11.17
CA ASP A 245 -24.70 -3.36 -10.32
C ASP A 245 -24.98 -2.07 -11.10
N ARG A 246 -26.27 -1.78 -11.34
CA ARG A 246 -26.69 -0.60 -12.09
C ARG A 246 -26.69 0.69 -11.28
N HIS A 247 -26.58 0.61 -9.95
CA HIS A 247 -26.68 1.75 -9.06
C HIS A 247 -25.31 2.19 -8.55
N THR A 248 -24.58 1.30 -7.88
CA THR A 248 -23.26 1.61 -7.30
C THR A 248 -22.13 1.34 -8.31
N GLY A 249 -22.35 0.43 -9.26
CA GLY A 249 -21.34 0.04 -10.26
C GLY A 249 -20.80 1.19 -11.10
N PRO A 250 -21.63 2.12 -11.62
CA PRO A 250 -21.13 3.29 -12.36
C PRO A 250 -20.22 4.19 -11.52
N VAL A 251 -20.58 4.45 -10.25
CA VAL A 251 -19.76 5.24 -9.33
C VAL A 251 -18.41 4.55 -9.08
N TYR A 252 -18.44 3.23 -8.92
CA TYR A 252 -17.23 2.42 -8.76
C TYR A 252 -16.30 2.51 -9.98
N ALA A 253 -16.87 2.44 -11.18
CA ALA A 253 -16.15 2.59 -12.45
C ALA A 253 -15.52 3.99 -12.60
N GLU A 254 -16.28 5.04 -12.26
CA GLU A 254 -15.78 6.41 -12.24
C GLU A 254 -14.56 6.54 -11.33
N MET A 255 -14.61 6.00 -10.11
CA MET A 255 -13.47 6.04 -9.17
C MET A 255 -12.24 5.32 -9.70
N ILE A 256 -12.40 4.17 -10.36
CA ILE A 256 -11.30 3.46 -11.02
C ILE A 256 -10.68 4.35 -12.11
N ASN A 257 -11.51 4.95 -12.96
CA ASN A 257 -11.03 5.81 -14.04
C ASN A 257 -10.34 7.07 -13.51
N ASN A 258 -10.87 7.69 -12.45
CA ASN A 258 -10.24 8.85 -11.83
C ASN A 258 -8.83 8.53 -11.29
N LEU A 259 -8.62 7.31 -10.79
CA LEU A 259 -7.33 6.88 -10.26
C LEU A 259 -6.36 6.41 -11.34
N LEU A 260 -6.85 5.64 -12.32
CA LEU A 260 -6.01 5.03 -13.34
C LEU A 260 -5.74 5.94 -14.54
N GLY A 261 -6.68 6.82 -14.91
CA GLY A 261 -6.53 7.72 -16.06
C GLY A 261 -5.24 8.55 -15.98
N PRO A 262 -5.01 9.31 -14.90
CA PRO A 262 -3.78 10.08 -14.73
C PRO A 262 -2.50 9.25 -14.71
N LEU A 263 -2.57 7.99 -14.24
CA LEU A 263 -1.42 7.07 -14.21
C LEU A 263 -1.05 6.60 -15.62
N VAL A 264 -2.04 6.32 -16.47
CA VAL A 264 -1.83 5.89 -17.86
C VAL A 264 -1.26 7.03 -18.70
N GLU A 265 -1.64 8.27 -18.41
CA GLU A 265 -1.15 9.47 -19.12
C GLU A 265 0.27 9.90 -18.69
N ALA A 266 0.72 9.50 -17.50
CA ALA A 266 2.01 9.90 -16.96
C ALA A 266 3.16 9.06 -17.55
N LYS A 267 4.06 9.72 -18.28
CA LYS A 267 5.18 9.07 -18.99
C LYS A 267 6.20 8.40 -18.07
N ASP A 268 6.45 9.01 -16.90
CA ASP A 268 7.49 8.57 -15.96
C ASP A 268 6.91 7.83 -14.74
N CYS A 269 5.64 7.40 -14.82
CA CYS A 269 4.96 6.65 -13.77
C CYS A 269 4.71 5.20 -14.20
N THR A 270 5.12 4.25 -13.37
CA THR A 270 4.85 2.83 -13.59
C THR A 270 3.85 2.32 -12.55
N LEU A 271 2.75 1.73 -13.00
CA LEU A 271 1.81 1.00 -12.15
C LEU A 271 2.17 -0.48 -12.12
N ILE A 272 2.50 -0.99 -10.94
CA ILE A 272 2.84 -2.40 -10.70
C ILE A 272 1.80 -3.01 -9.77
N ARG A 273 1.34 -4.22 -10.09
CA ARG A 273 0.39 -4.96 -9.24
C ARG A 273 0.92 -6.34 -8.89
N HIS A 274 1.23 -6.57 -7.63
CA HIS A 274 1.69 -7.85 -7.09
C HIS A 274 0.55 -8.64 -6.44
N ASN A 275 0.45 -9.91 -6.82
CA ASN A 275 -0.47 -10.86 -6.19
C ASN A 275 0.31 -11.72 -5.20
N VAL A 276 -0.13 -11.69 -3.93
CA VAL A 276 0.52 -12.42 -2.85
C VAL A 276 -0.37 -13.54 -2.36
N PHE A 277 0.19 -14.75 -2.33
CA PHE A 277 -0.44 -15.92 -1.75
C PHE A 277 0.40 -16.39 -0.57
N HIS A 278 -0.17 -16.30 0.61
CA HIS A 278 0.47 -16.71 1.86
C HIS A 278 0.20 -18.19 2.13
N ALA A 279 1.24 -18.91 2.54
CA ALA A 279 1.13 -20.26 3.11
C ALA A 279 0.65 -20.15 4.57
N LEU A 280 -0.65 -19.95 4.77
CA LEU A 280 -1.23 -19.75 6.09
C LEU A 280 -1.69 -21.08 6.70
N PRO A 281 -1.46 -21.30 8.01
CA PRO A 281 -2.01 -22.45 8.70
C PRO A 281 -3.55 -22.37 8.76
N ASN A 282 -4.23 -23.51 8.81
CA ASN A 282 -5.68 -23.56 8.93
C ASN A 282 -6.11 -23.16 10.36
N THR A 283 -6.32 -21.86 10.59
CA THR A 283 -6.75 -21.29 11.87
C THR A 283 -8.00 -20.43 11.70
N ALA A 284 -8.66 -20.07 12.81
CA ALA A 284 -9.79 -19.13 12.79
C ALA A 284 -9.40 -17.76 12.18
N ASN A 285 -8.18 -17.27 12.44
CA ASN A 285 -7.68 -16.02 11.83
C ASN A 285 -7.53 -16.13 10.31
N THR A 286 -7.19 -17.32 9.80
CA THR A 286 -7.12 -17.62 8.36
C THR A 286 -8.51 -17.69 7.76
N LEU A 287 -9.47 -18.28 8.46
CA LEU A 287 -10.87 -18.36 8.02
C LEU A 287 -11.52 -16.97 7.93
N ILE A 288 -11.19 -16.05 8.85
CA ILE A 288 -11.75 -14.69 8.87
C ILE A 288 -10.97 -13.75 7.91
N GLY A 289 -9.83 -14.20 7.36
CA GLY A 289 -8.98 -13.45 6.44
C GLY A 289 -8.06 -12.42 7.09
N ARG A 290 -8.14 -12.25 8.42
CA ARG A 290 -7.24 -11.41 9.22
C ARG A 290 -5.79 -11.86 9.09
N ALA A 291 -5.55 -13.17 9.03
CA ALA A 291 -4.20 -13.71 8.91
C ALA A 291 -3.49 -13.22 7.65
N ALA A 292 -4.16 -13.21 6.49
CA ALA A 292 -3.59 -12.69 5.25
C ALA A 292 -3.38 -11.17 5.30
N HIS A 293 -4.33 -10.42 5.89
CA HIS A 293 -4.25 -8.97 6.03
C HIS A 293 -3.03 -8.52 6.86
N ILE A 294 -2.64 -9.33 7.86
CA ILE A 294 -1.48 -9.08 8.73
C ILE A 294 -0.20 -9.70 8.14
N ALA A 295 -0.30 -10.86 7.48
CA ALA A 295 0.87 -11.58 6.96
C ALA A 295 1.66 -10.77 5.94
N VAL A 296 1.05 -9.82 5.24
CA VAL A 296 1.76 -8.88 4.35
C VAL A 296 2.78 -7.99 5.09
N LEU A 297 2.68 -7.89 6.43
CA LEU A 297 3.58 -7.13 7.30
C LEU A 297 4.47 -7.99 8.21
N ASP A 298 4.01 -9.19 8.56
CA ASP A 298 4.62 -10.00 9.62
C ASP A 298 5.24 -11.32 9.11
N SER A 299 4.91 -11.74 7.88
CA SER A 299 5.50 -12.93 7.28
C SER A 299 6.91 -12.63 6.79
N GLU A 300 7.92 -12.91 7.60
CA GLU A 300 9.34 -12.77 7.25
C GLU A 300 9.67 -13.40 5.89
N LEU A 301 9.21 -14.63 5.64
CA LEU A 301 9.43 -15.31 4.35
C LEU A 301 8.87 -14.53 3.16
N PHE A 302 7.70 -13.90 3.32
CA PHE A 302 7.11 -13.12 2.25
C PHE A 302 7.90 -11.83 2.05
N LEU A 303 8.17 -11.09 3.12
CA LEU A 303 8.87 -9.81 3.06
C LEU A 303 10.28 -9.96 2.52
N GLU A 304 11.04 -10.92 3.05
CA GLU A 304 12.39 -11.25 2.58
C GLU A 304 12.36 -11.51 1.07
N LYS A 305 11.51 -12.43 0.61
CA LYS A 305 11.44 -12.80 -0.81
C LYS A 305 10.91 -11.65 -1.68
N PHE A 306 9.91 -10.92 -1.21
CA PHE A 306 9.36 -9.79 -1.95
C PHE A 306 10.42 -8.71 -2.17
N PHE A 307 11.11 -8.28 -1.12
CA PHE A 307 12.13 -7.24 -1.22
C PHE A 307 13.34 -7.71 -2.01
N LEU A 308 13.91 -8.87 -1.69
CA LEU A 308 15.09 -9.39 -2.39
C LEU A 308 14.87 -9.64 -3.88
N VAL A 309 13.65 -9.95 -4.30
CA VAL A 309 13.37 -10.31 -5.70
C VAL A 309 12.86 -9.12 -6.51
N ALA A 310 12.07 -8.23 -5.93
CA ALA A 310 11.45 -7.12 -6.67
C ALA A 310 11.42 -5.79 -5.88
N GLY A 311 11.06 -5.84 -4.60
CA GLY A 311 10.72 -4.66 -3.80
C GLY A 311 11.84 -3.62 -3.74
N LEU A 312 13.10 -4.04 -3.59
CA LEU A 312 14.24 -3.12 -3.45
C LEU A 312 14.45 -2.26 -4.69
N ASN A 313 14.18 -2.79 -5.89
CA ASN A 313 14.32 -2.02 -7.14
C ASN A 313 13.37 -0.83 -7.21
N TYR A 314 12.27 -0.82 -6.45
CA TYR A 314 11.38 0.33 -6.39
C TYR A 314 11.94 1.45 -5.51
N PHE A 315 12.95 1.21 -4.68
CA PHE A 315 13.55 2.22 -3.80
C PHE A 315 14.95 2.66 -4.27
N LYS A 316 15.51 2.03 -5.30
CA LYS A 316 16.71 2.49 -6.00
C LYS A 316 16.43 3.71 -6.87
#